data_AF-A0A7S4WJ14-F1
#
_entry.id   AF-A0A7S4WJ14-F1
#
_cell.length_a   1.000
_cell.length_b   1.000
_cell.length_c   1.000
_cell.angle_alpha   90.00
_cell.angle_beta   90.00
_cell.angle_gamma   90.00
#
_symmetry.space_group_name_H-M   'P 1'
#
loop_
_entity.id
_entity.type
_entity.pdbx_description
1 polymer ?
#
loop_
_entity_poly.entity_id
_entity_poly.type
_entity_poly.pdbx_seq_one_letter_code
_entity_poly.pdbx_strand_id
1 'polypeptide(L)'
;LKPFGSSIRQLHCPEPHGRPLPARRAPSTMSGPGAGGVAFRGAPPRRPTLLPGQLPAQGMSRMSGSFGSALPPPPDYGSGFNAADPRPGPPGDEPPVTARAKRVRRVVTARTFLLLVGVLLLLLTCVIPLTDAMRLLDEPTFIYFLGPTWPRYMVVACVSAIVGYAVVIVVFFRCSRPEHKTEQTIMMIGMMVCTSLGLALLCISQPLASQTLETYTDLFFNCNVGVHTQKLFEHALVLENMRARPECAKLPSVEDCPGYKEVPPYTGFLRVLETRYKCSGFCYGMPAVSSPDPFVNATNATANATVNGTVLAAAGAHQDAAAQPRHAMLATALKRAMSARRSPLQRLESRGAGELSVEHRDAVLREEGRAESQEAGEGLSPALDMASAPGLIDGYPPTLFSRANYKVSCEGQAARALTYEAQDVARVLYIEGLALLFTTVAISMVKLAGFCDVATYGSILGSQISQLTASDAPQGPKEVIL
;
A
#
# COMPACT_ATOMS: atom_id res chain seq x y z
N LEU A 1 -3.75 44.24 -10.09
CA LEU A 1 -4.12 42.81 -9.95
C LEU A 1 -4.19 42.48 -8.45
N LYS A 2 -5.40 42.48 -7.87
CA LYS A 2 -5.65 42.10 -6.46
C LYS A 2 -5.65 40.56 -6.35
N PRO A 3 -5.03 39.95 -5.34
CA PRO A 3 -5.17 38.51 -5.12
C PRO A 3 -6.47 38.21 -4.36
N PHE A 4 -7.18 37.19 -4.84
CA PHE A 4 -8.33 36.59 -4.21
C PHE A 4 -7.91 35.88 -2.92
N GLY A 5 -8.49 36.28 -1.79
CA GLY A 5 -8.43 35.55 -0.53
C GLY A 5 -9.45 34.41 -0.53
N SER A 6 -8.97 33.18 -0.46
CA SER A 6 -9.79 31.99 -0.16
C SER A 6 -9.84 31.79 1.36
N SER A 7 -10.98 32.17 1.92
CA SER A 7 -11.38 31.89 3.29
C SER A 7 -11.69 30.39 3.42
N ILE A 8 -10.78 29.62 4.02
CA ILE A 8 -11.08 28.27 4.51
C ILE A 8 -11.67 28.43 5.91
N ARG A 9 -12.99 28.30 6.02
CA ARG A 9 -13.65 28.08 7.31
C ARG A 9 -13.18 26.74 7.86
N GLN A 10 -12.38 26.78 8.92
CA GLN A 10 -12.18 25.62 9.78
C GLN A 10 -13.52 25.27 10.43
N LEU A 11 -14.07 24.11 10.09
CA LEU A 11 -15.15 23.48 10.83
C LEU A 11 -14.56 22.99 12.15
N HIS A 12 -14.81 23.77 13.21
CA HIS A 12 -14.65 23.35 14.59
C HIS A 12 -15.66 22.22 14.86
N CYS A 13 -15.19 21.00 15.10
CA CYS A 13 -16.00 19.98 15.75
C CYS A 13 -16.05 20.31 17.25
N PRO A 14 -17.25 20.45 17.87
CA PRO A 14 -17.36 20.55 19.31
C PRO A 14 -17.15 19.18 19.96
N GLU A 15 -16.36 19.14 21.04
CA GLU A 15 -16.29 18.00 21.95
C GLU A 15 -17.69 17.66 22.51
N PRO A 16 -18.03 16.37 22.65
CA PRO A 16 -19.24 15.98 23.33
C PRO A 16 -19.03 16.10 24.85
N HIS A 17 -19.64 17.14 25.43
CA HIS A 17 -19.87 17.23 26.87
C HIS A 17 -20.58 15.97 27.38
N GLY A 18 -19.92 15.29 28.33
CA GLY A 18 -20.46 14.14 29.05
C GLY A 18 -21.76 14.50 29.77
N ARG A 19 -22.79 13.68 29.56
CA ARG A 19 -23.94 13.57 30.46
C ARG A 19 -23.88 12.24 31.21
N PRO A 20 -24.19 12.23 32.52
CA PRO A 20 -24.17 11.02 33.33
C PRO A 20 -25.34 10.09 32.94
N LEU A 21 -25.03 8.81 32.73
CA LEU A 21 -26.01 7.75 32.53
C LEU A 21 -26.71 7.44 33.88
N PRO A 22 -28.05 7.24 33.88
CA PRO A 22 -28.78 6.86 35.09
C PRO A 22 -28.53 5.41 35.48
N ALA A 23 -28.42 5.19 36.79
CA ALA A 23 -28.27 3.90 37.45
C ALA A 23 -29.33 2.89 36.97
N ARG A 24 -28.87 1.78 36.39
CA ARG A 24 -29.73 0.67 35.98
C ARG A 24 -29.89 -0.31 37.14
N ARG A 25 -31.15 -0.44 37.58
CA ARG A 25 -31.66 -1.41 38.56
C ARG A 25 -31.12 -2.82 38.34
N ALA A 26 -30.72 -3.44 39.45
CA ALA A 26 -30.58 -4.89 39.59
C ALA A 26 -31.95 -5.59 39.39
N PRO A 27 -31.99 -6.79 38.79
CA PRO A 27 -33.05 -7.74 39.03
C PRO A 27 -32.58 -8.86 39.96
N SER A 28 -33.40 -9.05 40.98
CA SER A 28 -33.42 -10.13 41.95
C SER A 28 -33.70 -11.48 41.29
N THR A 29 -32.95 -12.50 41.72
CA THR A 29 -33.37 -13.89 42.05
C THR A 29 -34.46 -14.56 41.20
N MET A 30 -34.10 -15.67 40.55
CA MET A 30 -34.89 -16.92 40.63
C MET A 30 -33.97 -18.14 40.60
N SER A 31 -34.06 -18.93 41.67
CA SER A 31 -33.60 -20.31 41.78
C SER A 31 -34.53 -21.24 41.03
N GLY A 32 -34.02 -22.32 40.42
CA GLY A 32 -34.82 -23.49 40.07
C GLY A 32 -34.19 -24.43 39.03
N PRO A 33 -34.32 -25.77 39.17
CA PRO A 33 -33.35 -26.76 38.65
C PRO A 33 -33.84 -27.57 37.43
N GLY A 34 -32.93 -28.31 36.79
CA GLY A 34 -33.24 -29.39 35.83
C GLY A 34 -32.34 -29.33 34.59
N ALA A 35 -31.32 -30.18 34.49
CA ALA A 35 -31.41 -31.51 33.87
C ALA A 35 -31.78 -31.45 32.37
N GLY A 36 -30.78 -31.64 31.50
CA GLY A 36 -30.97 -31.68 30.05
C GLY A 36 -29.66 -31.71 29.30
N GLY A 37 -28.89 -32.78 29.45
CA GLY A 37 -27.71 -33.03 28.62
C GLY A 37 -28.12 -33.26 27.16
N VAL A 38 -27.53 -32.49 26.25
CA VAL A 38 -27.56 -32.78 24.81
C VAL A 38 -26.11 -32.79 24.32
N ALA A 39 -25.66 -33.99 23.96
CA ALA A 39 -24.34 -34.27 23.45
C ALA A 39 -24.17 -33.68 22.05
N PHE A 40 -23.31 -32.67 21.91
CA PHE A 40 -22.78 -32.26 20.61
C PHE A 40 -21.57 -33.14 20.25
N ARG A 41 -21.82 -34.21 19.51
CA ARG A 41 -20.78 -34.93 18.74
C ARG A 41 -20.42 -34.08 17.52
N GLY A 42 -19.42 -33.23 17.64
CA GLY A 42 -18.74 -32.61 16.50
C GLY A 42 -17.59 -33.48 16.03
N ALA A 43 -17.78 -34.24 14.95
CA ALA A 43 -16.69 -34.91 14.25
C ALA A 43 -15.88 -33.86 13.46
N PRO A 44 -14.54 -33.98 13.39
CA PRO A 44 -13.70 -33.03 12.65
C PRO A 44 -13.78 -33.27 11.13
N PRO A 45 -13.71 -32.22 10.29
CA PRO A 45 -13.61 -32.38 8.84
C PRO A 45 -12.23 -32.95 8.48
N ARG A 46 -12.25 -34.05 7.74
CA ARG A 46 -11.08 -34.67 7.10
C ARG A 46 -10.44 -33.68 6.12
N ARG A 47 -9.18 -33.30 6.35
CA ARG A 47 -8.33 -32.69 5.33
C ARG A 47 -7.77 -33.79 4.41
N PRO A 48 -7.70 -33.58 3.09
CA PRO A 48 -6.94 -34.45 2.21
C PRO A 48 -5.44 -34.23 2.41
N THR A 49 -4.75 -35.33 2.66
CA THR A 49 -3.29 -35.47 2.60
C THR A 49 -2.83 -35.22 1.16
N LEU A 50 -2.05 -34.17 0.92
CA LEU A 50 -1.25 -34.04 -0.30
C LEU A 50 0.23 -34.14 0.08
N LEU A 51 0.86 -35.18 -0.46
CA LEU A 51 2.31 -35.42 -0.41
C LEU A 51 3.09 -34.31 -1.13
N PRO A 52 4.37 -34.11 -0.78
CA PRO A 52 5.27 -33.21 -1.50
C PRO A 52 5.87 -33.92 -2.71
N GLY A 53 5.74 -33.34 -3.90
CA GLY A 53 6.33 -33.88 -5.11
C GLY A 53 6.35 -32.87 -6.26
N GLN A 54 7.56 -32.47 -6.65
CA GLN A 54 7.95 -31.99 -7.98
C GLN A 54 7.20 -30.79 -8.58
N LEU A 55 7.81 -29.60 -8.46
CA LEU A 55 7.60 -28.51 -9.40
C LEU A 55 8.55 -28.69 -10.60
N PRO A 56 8.06 -28.84 -11.85
CA PRO A 56 8.90 -28.70 -13.02
C PRO A 56 9.11 -27.21 -13.33
N ALA A 57 10.37 -26.85 -13.52
CA ALA A 57 10.77 -25.60 -14.16
C ALA A 57 10.21 -25.58 -15.60
N GLN A 58 9.27 -24.68 -15.88
CA GLN A 58 8.88 -24.36 -17.25
C GLN A 58 9.53 -23.06 -17.68
N GLY A 59 10.50 -23.19 -18.58
CA GLY A 59 11.13 -22.09 -19.29
C GLY A 59 10.14 -21.40 -20.20
N MET A 60 10.11 -20.07 -20.11
CA MET A 60 9.48 -19.22 -21.11
C MET A 60 10.36 -19.18 -22.37
N SER A 61 10.02 -20.03 -23.32
CA SER A 61 10.55 -19.95 -24.69
C SER A 61 10.07 -18.68 -25.38
N ARG A 62 11.04 -17.93 -25.91
CA ARG A 62 10.89 -16.84 -26.88
C ARG A 62 9.91 -17.22 -28.01
N MET A 63 8.82 -16.49 -28.16
CA MET A 63 8.13 -16.35 -29.44
C MET A 63 8.63 -15.07 -30.12
N SER A 64 9.58 -15.24 -31.03
CA SER A 64 9.95 -14.21 -32.02
C SER A 64 8.97 -14.33 -33.19
N GLY A 65 7.92 -13.49 -33.17
CA GLY A 65 6.94 -13.39 -34.24
C GLY A 65 7.27 -12.23 -35.16
N SER A 66 7.76 -12.54 -36.36
CA SER A 66 7.94 -11.63 -37.48
C SER A 66 6.59 -11.05 -37.91
N PHE A 67 6.37 -9.75 -37.68
CA PHE A 67 5.25 -9.02 -38.28
C PHE A 67 5.67 -8.54 -39.67
N GLY A 68 5.35 -9.37 -40.67
CA GLY A 68 5.39 -8.99 -42.07
C GLY A 68 4.28 -8.00 -42.40
N SER A 69 4.68 -6.87 -42.95
CA SER A 69 3.84 -5.84 -43.55
C SER A 69 3.01 -6.41 -44.72
N ALA A 70 1.69 -6.29 -44.66
CA ALA A 70 0.82 -6.42 -45.82
C ALA A 70 -0.29 -5.36 -45.72
N LEU A 71 -0.12 -4.27 -46.48
CA LEU A 71 -1.19 -3.31 -46.75
C LEU A 71 -2.29 -4.01 -47.58
N PRO A 72 -3.58 -3.87 -47.23
CA PRO A 72 -4.66 -4.20 -48.15
C PRO A 72 -4.74 -3.13 -49.27
N PRO A 73 -5.01 -3.53 -50.53
CA PRO A 73 -5.23 -2.59 -51.63
C PRO A 73 -6.56 -1.82 -51.47
N PRO A 74 -6.68 -0.63 -52.10
CA PRO A 74 -7.90 0.16 -52.06
C PRO A 74 -9.05 -0.50 -52.84
N PRO A 75 -10.31 -0.31 -52.40
CA PRO A 75 -11.47 -0.79 -53.14
C PRO A 75 -11.70 0.04 -54.41
N ASP A 76 -11.84 -0.70 -55.51
CA ASP A 76 -12.23 -0.25 -56.84
C ASP A 76 -13.60 0.46 -56.81
N TYR A 77 -13.63 1.76 -57.12
CA TYR A 77 -14.88 2.51 -57.29
C TYR A 77 -15.39 2.28 -58.72
N GLY A 78 -16.01 1.10 -58.91
CA GLY A 78 -16.63 0.68 -60.14
C GLY A 78 -17.84 1.54 -60.50
N SER A 79 -17.67 2.29 -61.58
CA SER A 79 -18.70 2.98 -62.35
C SER A 79 -19.76 2.00 -62.86
N GLY A 80 -21.03 2.41 -62.76
CA GLY A 80 -22.09 1.95 -63.65
C GLY A 80 -23.19 1.16 -62.96
N PHE A 81 -24.34 1.80 -62.72
CA PHE A 81 -25.61 1.13 -62.92
C PHE A 81 -26.67 2.12 -63.39
N ASN A 82 -27.32 1.69 -64.46
CA ASN A 82 -28.23 2.42 -65.31
C ASN A 82 -29.51 2.81 -64.58
N ALA A 83 -30.07 3.93 -65.04
CA ALA A 83 -31.48 4.27 -64.92
C ALA A 83 -32.34 3.09 -65.40
N ALA A 84 -33.20 2.59 -64.52
CA ALA A 84 -34.35 1.78 -64.90
C ALA A 84 -35.54 2.17 -64.01
N ASP A 85 -36.50 2.76 -64.70
CA ASP A 85 -37.80 3.25 -64.29
C ASP A 85 -38.71 2.10 -63.82
N PRO A 86 -39.27 2.08 -62.59
CA PRO A 86 -40.24 1.08 -62.19
C PRO A 86 -41.66 1.51 -62.55
N ARG A 87 -42.25 0.82 -63.53
CA ARG A 87 -43.68 0.85 -63.84
C ARG A 87 -44.54 0.39 -62.64
N PRO A 88 -45.76 0.93 -62.47
CA PRO A 88 -46.71 0.49 -61.46
C PRO A 88 -47.35 -0.85 -61.83
N GLY A 89 -47.23 -1.84 -60.94
CA GLY A 89 -47.92 -3.13 -61.00
C GLY A 89 -49.27 -3.13 -60.26
N PRO A 90 -50.16 -4.09 -60.57
CA PRO A 90 -51.55 -4.12 -60.11
C PRO A 90 -51.72 -4.61 -58.65
N PRO A 91 -52.88 -4.33 -58.02
CA PRO A 91 -53.15 -4.65 -56.62
C PRO A 91 -53.46 -6.14 -56.47
N GLY A 92 -52.64 -6.85 -55.69
CA GLY A 92 -52.84 -8.27 -55.35
C GLY A 92 -52.66 -8.49 -53.84
N ASP A 93 -53.80 -8.73 -53.19
CA ASP A 93 -54.07 -9.35 -51.89
C ASP A 93 -52.89 -9.60 -50.94
N GLU A 94 -52.82 -8.76 -49.90
CA GLU A 94 -51.93 -8.90 -48.74
C GLU A 94 -52.32 -10.12 -47.87
N PRO A 95 -51.39 -11.04 -47.60
CA PRO A 95 -51.55 -12.02 -46.52
C PRO A 95 -51.42 -11.36 -45.13
N PRO A 96 -52.03 -11.95 -44.09
CA PRO A 96 -52.14 -11.36 -42.76
C PRO A 96 -50.76 -11.12 -42.14
N VAL A 97 -50.51 -9.84 -41.84
CA VAL A 97 -49.32 -9.28 -41.18
C VAL A 97 -49.04 -10.05 -39.89
N THR A 98 -48.14 -11.02 -39.97
CA THR A 98 -47.57 -11.71 -38.81
C THR A 98 -46.83 -10.69 -37.94
N ALA A 99 -47.16 -10.69 -36.65
CA ALA A 99 -46.63 -9.81 -35.61
C ALA A 99 -45.11 -9.56 -35.77
N ARG A 100 -44.80 -8.38 -36.31
CA ARG A 100 -43.44 -7.88 -36.54
C ARG A 100 -42.80 -7.64 -35.18
N ALA A 101 -42.03 -8.62 -34.71
CA ALA A 101 -41.25 -8.50 -33.48
C ALA A 101 -40.42 -7.20 -33.52
N LYS A 102 -40.84 -6.19 -32.75
CA LYS A 102 -40.10 -4.95 -32.56
C LYS A 102 -38.78 -5.32 -31.86
N ARG A 103 -37.75 -5.56 -32.66
CA ARG A 103 -36.37 -5.71 -32.21
C ARG A 103 -35.94 -4.35 -31.67
N VAL A 104 -36.20 -4.09 -30.39
CA VAL A 104 -35.75 -2.90 -29.66
C VAL A 104 -34.22 -2.98 -29.59
N ARG A 105 -33.54 -2.47 -30.63
CA ARG A 105 -32.11 -2.18 -30.55
C ARG A 105 -31.97 -1.01 -29.58
N ARG A 106 -31.56 -1.29 -28.34
CA ARG A 106 -31.05 -0.26 -27.43
C ARG A 106 -29.78 0.27 -28.08
N VAL A 107 -29.90 1.41 -28.75
CA VAL A 107 -28.74 2.14 -29.25
C VAL A 107 -28.01 2.67 -28.02
N VAL A 108 -26.87 2.05 -27.68
CA VAL A 108 -26.00 2.53 -26.61
C VAL A 108 -25.58 3.94 -26.99
N THR A 109 -26.01 4.93 -26.21
CA THR A 109 -25.63 6.31 -26.45
C THR A 109 -24.12 6.44 -26.25
N ALA A 110 -23.42 7.15 -27.14
CA ALA A 110 -21.97 7.37 -27.04
C ALA A 110 -21.51 7.84 -25.65
N ARG A 111 -22.38 8.58 -24.93
CA ARG A 111 -22.18 9.00 -23.53
C ARG A 111 -22.01 7.83 -22.56
N THR A 112 -22.89 6.83 -22.66
CA THR A 112 -22.85 5.63 -21.80
C THR A 112 -21.64 4.78 -22.13
N PHE A 113 -21.27 4.69 -23.41
CA PHE A 113 -20.08 3.98 -23.85
C PHE A 113 -18.80 4.62 -23.27
N LEU A 114 -18.63 5.94 -23.39
CA LEU A 114 -17.45 6.64 -22.87
C LEU A 114 -17.34 6.55 -21.34
N LEU A 115 -18.45 6.70 -20.62
CA LEU A 115 -18.48 6.54 -19.16
C LEU A 115 -18.04 5.11 -18.77
N LEU A 116 -18.58 4.09 -19.46
CA LEU A 116 -18.26 2.69 -19.17
C LEU A 116 -16.78 2.38 -19.44
N VAL A 117 -16.24 2.84 -20.57
CA VAL A 117 -14.83 2.63 -20.92
C VAL A 117 -13.92 3.33 -19.91
N GLY A 118 -14.20 4.59 -19.55
CA GLY A 118 -13.40 5.32 -18.58
C GLY A 118 -13.43 4.71 -17.17
N VAL A 119 -14.61 4.29 -16.70
CA VAL A 119 -14.75 3.59 -15.42
C VAL A 119 -14.03 2.24 -15.46
N LEU A 120 -14.10 1.49 -16.57
CA LEU A 120 -13.39 0.22 -16.72
C LEU A 120 -11.88 0.43 -16.66
N LEU A 121 -11.34 1.43 -17.36
CA LEU A 121 -9.91 1.75 -17.31
C LEU A 121 -9.46 2.15 -15.90
N LEU A 122 -10.24 2.98 -15.20
CA LEU A 122 -9.93 3.35 -13.82
C LEU A 122 -10.03 2.18 -12.86
N LEU A 123 -11.00 1.28 -13.04
CA LEU A 123 -11.09 0.05 -12.26
C LEU A 123 -9.85 -0.81 -12.46
N LEU A 124 -9.42 -1.03 -13.72
CA LEU A 124 -8.22 -1.79 -14.04
C LEU A 124 -6.97 -1.18 -13.39
N THR A 125 -6.83 0.15 -13.42
CA THR A 125 -5.75 0.85 -12.70
C THR A 125 -5.87 0.64 -11.18
N CYS A 126 -7.07 0.67 -10.61
CA CYS A 126 -7.24 0.52 -9.15
C CYS A 126 -7.12 -0.93 -8.64
N VAL A 127 -7.13 -1.96 -9.49
CA VAL A 127 -7.07 -3.38 -9.03
C VAL A 127 -5.78 -3.66 -8.26
N ILE A 128 -4.63 -3.16 -8.73
CA ILE A 128 -3.32 -3.39 -8.10
C ILE A 128 -3.29 -2.80 -6.67
N PRO A 129 -3.52 -1.48 -6.47
CA PRO A 129 -3.46 -0.90 -5.13
C PRO A 129 -4.55 -1.43 -4.19
N LEU A 130 -5.71 -1.85 -4.72
CA LEU A 130 -6.74 -2.51 -3.91
C LEU A 130 -6.30 -3.92 -3.46
N THR A 131 -5.67 -4.70 -4.34
CA THR A 131 -5.16 -6.03 -3.99
C THR A 131 -4.07 -5.92 -2.93
N ASP A 132 -3.17 -4.94 -3.06
CA ASP A 132 -2.11 -4.71 -2.09
C ASP A 132 -2.65 -4.19 -0.75
N ALA A 133 -3.67 -3.32 -0.75
CA ALA A 133 -4.36 -2.92 0.48
C ALA A 133 -5.00 -4.13 1.19
N MET A 134 -5.61 -5.06 0.44
CA MET A 134 -6.19 -6.27 1.00
C MET A 134 -5.12 -7.21 1.58
N ARG A 135 -3.96 -7.34 0.93
CA ARG A 135 -2.81 -8.09 1.48
C ARG A 135 -2.33 -7.51 2.81
N LEU A 136 -2.14 -6.19 2.88
CA LEU A 136 -1.74 -5.54 4.13
C LEU A 136 -2.78 -5.70 5.25
N LEU A 137 -4.08 -5.80 4.91
CA LEU A 137 -5.14 -6.07 5.88
C LEU A 137 -5.25 -7.54 6.30
N ASP A 138 -4.66 -8.48 5.56
CA ASP A 138 -4.63 -9.89 5.94
C ASP A 138 -3.42 -10.23 6.83
N GLU A 139 -2.42 -9.34 6.87
CA GLU A 139 -1.20 -9.56 7.65
C GLU A 139 -1.32 -9.03 9.08
N PRO A 140 -1.31 -9.91 10.11
CA PRO A 140 -1.53 -9.52 11.49
C PRO A 140 -0.39 -8.68 12.04
N THR A 141 0.84 -8.92 11.57
CA THR A 141 2.03 -8.15 11.96
C THR A 141 1.91 -6.70 11.51
N PHE A 142 1.44 -6.48 10.28
CA PHE A 142 1.17 -5.12 9.78
C PHE A 142 0.09 -4.42 10.60
N ILE A 143 -1.06 -5.09 10.83
CA ILE A 143 -2.17 -4.51 11.60
C ILE A 143 -1.77 -4.20 13.03
N TYR A 144 -0.97 -5.04 13.67
CA TYR A 144 -0.54 -4.83 15.05
C TYR A 144 0.40 -3.62 15.18
N PHE A 145 1.42 -3.52 14.32
CA PHE A 145 2.45 -2.48 14.45
C PHE A 145 2.08 -1.14 13.79
N LEU A 146 1.59 -1.14 12.55
CA LEU A 146 1.28 0.08 11.79
C LEU A 146 -0.20 0.45 11.84
N GLY A 147 -1.07 -0.50 12.19
CA GLY A 147 -2.51 -0.30 12.22
C GLY A 147 -3.18 -0.38 10.84
N PRO A 148 -4.52 -0.48 10.80
CA PRO A 148 -5.28 -0.62 9.55
C PRO A 148 -5.48 0.70 8.79
N THR A 149 -4.90 1.80 9.25
CA THR A 149 -5.18 3.16 8.75
C THR A 149 -4.65 3.36 7.32
N TRP A 150 -3.45 2.88 7.02
CA TRP A 150 -2.83 3.04 5.69
C TRP A 150 -3.60 2.32 4.57
N PRO A 151 -3.94 1.03 4.69
CA PRO A 151 -4.76 0.35 3.68
C PRO A 151 -6.13 1.01 3.50
N ARG A 152 -6.73 1.53 4.57
CA ARG A 152 -8.00 2.28 4.48
C ARG A 152 -7.85 3.54 3.63
N TYR A 153 -6.78 4.31 3.79
CA TYR A 153 -6.53 5.47 2.93
C TYR A 153 -6.33 5.09 1.46
N MET A 154 -5.65 3.96 1.18
CA MET A 154 -5.49 3.46 -0.19
C MET A 154 -6.84 3.10 -0.82
N VAL A 155 -7.69 2.35 -0.10
CA VAL A 155 -9.03 1.98 -0.58
C VAL A 155 -9.89 3.23 -0.79
N VAL A 156 -9.90 4.17 0.14
CA VAL A 156 -10.65 5.43 0.03
C VAL A 156 -10.17 6.24 -1.18
N ALA A 157 -8.85 6.35 -1.41
CA ALA A 157 -8.30 7.06 -2.57
C ALA A 157 -8.78 6.44 -3.89
N CYS A 158 -8.69 5.11 -4.04
CA CYS A 158 -9.12 4.40 -5.25
C CYS A 158 -10.63 4.55 -5.51
N VAL A 159 -11.46 4.32 -4.48
CA VAL A 159 -12.92 4.47 -4.59
C VAL A 159 -13.30 5.92 -4.90
N SER A 160 -12.64 6.89 -4.28
CA SER A 160 -12.88 8.33 -4.52
C SER A 160 -12.53 8.75 -5.95
N ALA A 161 -11.48 8.17 -6.55
CA ALA A 161 -11.13 8.46 -7.94
C ALA A 161 -12.19 7.93 -8.93
N ILE A 162 -12.70 6.71 -8.72
CA ILE A 162 -13.75 6.11 -9.56
C ILE A 162 -15.05 6.89 -9.44
N VAL A 163 -15.51 7.16 -8.21
CA VAL A 163 -16.74 7.92 -7.95
C VAL A 163 -16.59 9.35 -8.46
N GLY A 164 -15.44 9.99 -8.21
CA GLY A 164 -15.12 11.34 -8.68
C GLY A 164 -15.18 11.43 -10.20
N TYR A 165 -14.60 10.48 -10.93
CA TYR A 165 -14.69 10.43 -12.38
C TYR A 165 -16.15 10.33 -12.87
N ALA A 166 -16.93 9.40 -12.30
CA ALA A 166 -18.33 9.22 -12.69
C ALA A 166 -19.15 10.50 -12.43
N VAL A 167 -18.97 11.14 -11.26
CA VAL A 167 -19.65 12.39 -10.90
C VAL A 167 -19.26 13.51 -11.87
N VAL A 168 -17.97 13.72 -12.12
CA VAL A 168 -17.50 14.79 -13.02
C VAL A 168 -18.05 14.58 -14.44
N ILE A 169 -18.06 13.35 -14.95
CA ILE A 169 -18.61 13.04 -16.27
C ILE A 169 -20.13 13.26 -16.33
N VAL A 170 -20.88 12.84 -15.30
CA VAL A 170 -22.34 13.07 -15.23
C VAL A 170 -22.65 14.56 -15.17
N VAL A 171 -21.96 15.31 -14.32
CA VAL A 171 -22.09 16.77 -14.20
C VAL A 171 -21.73 17.44 -15.52
N PHE A 172 -20.63 17.05 -16.16
CA PHE A 172 -20.22 17.56 -17.46
C PHE A 172 -21.30 17.35 -18.52
N PHE A 173 -21.87 16.15 -18.66
CA PHE A 173 -22.91 15.91 -19.67
C PHE A 173 -24.25 16.60 -19.38
N ARG A 174 -24.57 16.83 -18.09
CA ARG A 174 -25.79 17.53 -17.68
C ARG A 174 -25.67 19.05 -17.80
N CYS A 175 -24.53 19.61 -17.43
CA CYS A 175 -24.36 21.06 -17.34
C CYS A 175 -23.70 21.68 -18.58
N SER A 176 -22.91 20.92 -19.34
CA SER A 176 -22.18 21.45 -20.49
C SER A 176 -23.10 21.68 -21.70
N ARG A 177 -22.89 22.81 -22.39
CA ARG A 177 -23.53 23.11 -23.68
C ARG A 177 -23.09 22.07 -24.72
N PRO A 178 -23.95 21.72 -25.70
CA PRO A 178 -23.62 20.71 -26.72
C PRO A 178 -22.33 21.03 -27.50
N GLU A 179 -22.02 22.31 -27.68
CA GLU A 179 -20.79 22.80 -28.34
C GLU A 179 -19.50 22.40 -27.62
N HIS A 180 -19.55 22.24 -26.28
CA HIS A 180 -18.38 21.90 -25.47
C HIS A 180 -18.30 20.40 -25.14
N LYS A 181 -19.23 19.57 -25.62
CA LYS A 181 -19.22 18.11 -25.41
C LYS A 181 -18.23 17.43 -26.36
N THR A 182 -16.99 17.90 -26.35
CA THR A 182 -15.93 17.39 -27.20
C THR A 182 -15.24 16.21 -26.52
N GLU A 183 -14.76 15.27 -27.33
CA GLU A 183 -13.95 14.13 -26.85
C GLU A 183 -12.69 14.61 -26.13
N GLN A 184 -12.15 15.76 -26.55
CA GLN A 184 -10.98 16.40 -25.93
C GLN A 184 -11.17 16.72 -24.45
N THR A 185 -12.31 17.31 -24.07
CA THR A 185 -12.59 17.67 -22.67
C THR A 185 -12.78 16.44 -21.79
N ILE A 186 -13.39 15.38 -22.32
CA ILE A 186 -13.58 14.10 -21.64
C ILE A 186 -12.23 13.44 -21.35
N MET A 187 -11.32 13.44 -22.33
CA MET A 187 -9.95 13.00 -22.09
C MET A 187 -9.27 13.82 -21.00
N MET A 188 -9.40 15.16 -21.03
CA MET A 188 -8.78 16.04 -20.03
C MET A 188 -9.28 15.72 -18.61
N ILE A 189 -10.58 15.45 -18.43
CA ILE A 189 -11.15 15.01 -17.15
C ILE A 189 -10.50 13.69 -16.69
N GLY A 190 -10.37 12.71 -17.59
CA GLY A 190 -9.68 11.45 -17.30
C GLY A 190 -8.24 11.68 -16.83
N MET A 191 -7.48 12.52 -17.54
CA MET A 191 -6.10 12.86 -17.16
C MET A 191 -6.02 13.53 -15.78
N MET A 192 -6.96 14.42 -15.46
CA MET A 192 -7.01 15.08 -14.14
C MET A 192 -7.26 14.06 -13.02
N VAL A 193 -8.21 13.13 -13.21
CA VAL A 193 -8.49 12.08 -12.22
C VAL A 193 -7.28 11.15 -12.06
N CYS A 194 -6.70 10.66 -13.17
CA CYS A 194 -5.51 9.81 -13.12
C CYS A 194 -4.32 10.50 -12.46
N THR A 195 -4.12 11.80 -12.72
CA THR A 195 -3.05 12.58 -12.07
C THR A 195 -3.31 12.73 -10.58
N SER A 196 -4.56 12.99 -10.17
CA SER A 196 -4.92 13.08 -8.74
C SER A 196 -4.76 11.75 -8.02
N LEU A 197 -5.10 10.63 -8.68
CA LEU A 197 -4.90 9.28 -8.16
C LEU A 197 -3.40 8.98 -8.02
N GLY A 198 -2.60 9.23 -9.06
CA GLY A 198 -1.15 9.03 -9.02
C GLY A 198 -0.46 9.83 -7.91
N LEU A 199 -0.86 11.09 -7.71
CA LEU A 199 -0.37 11.91 -6.61
C LEU A 199 -0.80 11.36 -5.24
N ALA A 200 -2.05 10.91 -5.10
CA ALA A 200 -2.54 10.30 -3.85
C ALA A 200 -1.74 9.04 -3.49
N LEU A 201 -1.47 8.16 -4.47
CA LEU A 201 -0.65 6.95 -4.26
C LEU A 201 0.79 7.31 -3.81
N LEU A 202 1.41 8.33 -4.41
CA LEU A 202 2.72 8.83 -4.00
C LEU A 202 2.71 9.42 -2.59
N CYS A 203 1.66 10.17 -2.23
CA CYS A 203 1.52 10.75 -0.89
C CYS A 203 1.32 9.67 0.19
N ILE A 204 0.69 8.55 -0.14
CA ILE A 204 0.48 7.42 0.77
C ILE A 204 1.76 6.57 0.88
N SER A 205 2.49 6.37 -0.21
CA SER A 205 3.64 5.45 -0.23
C SER A 205 4.82 5.93 0.62
N GLN A 206 5.07 7.24 0.65
CA GLN A 206 6.19 7.83 1.41
C GLN A 206 6.11 7.58 2.93
N PRO A 207 5.02 7.96 3.63
CA PRO A 207 4.91 7.70 5.06
C PRO A 207 4.77 6.22 5.39
N LEU A 208 4.14 5.41 4.52
CA LEU A 208 4.08 3.95 4.68
C LEU A 208 5.48 3.33 4.71
N ALA A 209 6.34 3.71 3.75
CA ALA A 209 7.73 3.24 3.71
C ALA A 209 8.53 3.70 4.95
N SER A 210 8.37 4.97 5.34
CA SER A 210 9.09 5.52 6.50
C SER A 210 8.72 4.81 7.80
N GLN A 211 7.42 4.61 8.07
CA GLN A 211 6.97 3.95 9.30
C GLN A 211 7.31 2.47 9.32
N THR A 212 7.28 1.81 8.16
CA THR A 212 7.70 0.40 8.04
C THR A 212 9.18 0.25 8.40
N LEU A 213 10.03 1.16 7.92
CA LEU A 213 11.47 1.13 8.21
C LEU A 213 11.76 1.38 9.70
N GLU A 214 11.09 2.36 10.31
CA GLU A 214 11.22 2.65 11.75
C GLU A 214 10.79 1.45 12.61
N THR A 215 9.64 0.87 12.29
CA THR A 215 9.13 -0.34 12.98
C THR A 215 10.07 -1.54 12.78
N TYR A 216 10.63 -1.69 11.58
CA TYR A 216 11.62 -2.73 11.30
C TYR A 216 12.86 -2.56 12.17
N THR A 217 13.39 -1.33 12.28
CA THR A 217 14.55 -1.06 13.15
C THR A 217 14.24 -1.30 14.62
N ASP A 218 13.03 -0.97 15.06
CA ASP A 218 12.56 -1.27 16.42
C ASP A 218 12.50 -2.77 16.66
N LEU A 219 11.90 -3.55 15.75
CA LEU A 219 11.81 -5.00 15.86
C LEU A 219 13.17 -5.70 15.84
N PHE A 220 14.09 -5.24 14.98
CA PHE A 220 15.33 -5.97 14.73
C PHE A 220 16.47 -5.55 15.66
N PHE A 221 16.61 -4.25 15.95
CA PHE A 221 17.75 -3.72 16.71
C PHE A 221 17.38 -3.22 18.10
N ASN A 222 16.16 -2.72 18.29
CA ASN A 222 15.72 -2.09 19.54
C ASN A 222 14.54 -2.83 20.18
N CYS A 223 14.41 -4.14 19.96
CA CYS A 223 13.19 -4.89 20.28
C CYS A 223 12.73 -4.73 21.74
N ASN A 224 13.66 -4.61 22.69
CA ASN A 224 13.38 -4.42 24.12
C ASN A 224 13.05 -2.97 24.53
N VAL A 225 13.52 -1.97 23.78
CA VAL A 225 13.38 -0.53 24.13
C VAL A 225 12.54 0.27 23.12
N GLY A 226 12.18 -0.34 22.00
CA GLY A 226 11.41 0.27 20.92
C GLY A 226 10.01 0.64 21.38
N VAL A 227 9.52 1.80 20.94
CA VAL A 227 8.23 2.36 21.40
C VAL A 227 7.07 1.42 21.05
N HIS A 228 7.18 0.71 19.93
CA HIS A 228 6.16 -0.21 19.44
C HIS A 228 6.30 -1.65 19.98
N THR A 229 7.48 -2.04 20.44
CA THR A 229 7.81 -3.43 20.81
C THR A 229 7.92 -3.64 22.32
N GLN A 230 8.24 -2.60 23.09
CA GLN A 230 8.51 -2.69 24.53
C GLN A 230 7.38 -3.39 25.30
N LYS A 231 6.12 -2.98 25.13
CA LYS A 231 4.98 -3.58 25.84
C LYS A 231 4.78 -5.05 25.46
N LEU A 232 5.01 -5.39 24.20
CA LEU A 232 4.91 -6.77 23.72
C LEU A 232 6.01 -7.64 24.33
N PHE A 233 7.23 -7.10 24.43
CA PHE A 233 8.37 -7.72 25.08
C PHE A 233 8.14 -7.96 26.58
N GLU A 234 7.63 -6.96 27.31
CA GLU A 234 7.29 -7.10 28.74
C GLU A 234 6.31 -8.26 28.98
N HIS A 235 5.28 -8.38 28.14
CA HIS A 235 4.33 -9.48 28.21
C HIS A 235 4.94 -10.82 27.79
N ALA A 236 5.79 -10.86 26.76
CA ALA A 236 6.50 -12.06 26.35
C ALA A 236 7.38 -12.60 27.49
N LEU A 237 8.14 -11.71 28.15
CA LEU A 237 9.01 -12.07 29.28
C LEU A 237 8.22 -12.64 30.47
N VAL A 238 7.05 -12.05 30.78
CA VAL A 238 6.17 -12.59 31.83
C VAL A 238 5.71 -14.01 31.48
N LEU A 239 5.31 -14.26 30.23
CA LEU A 239 4.88 -15.59 29.79
C LEU A 239 6.03 -16.60 29.77
N GLU A 240 7.23 -16.20 29.37
CA GLU A 240 8.42 -17.04 29.43
C GLU A 240 8.77 -17.43 30.88
N ASN A 241 8.69 -16.48 31.81
CA ASN A 241 8.86 -16.73 33.24
C ASN A 241 7.80 -17.68 33.82
N MET A 242 6.56 -17.64 33.31
CA MET A 242 5.54 -18.63 33.67
C MET A 242 5.90 -20.01 33.13
N ARG A 243 6.34 -20.09 31.86
CA ARG A 243 6.74 -21.33 31.18
C ARG A 243 7.95 -22.00 31.83
N ALA A 244 8.86 -21.21 32.39
CA ALA A 244 10.03 -21.70 33.12
C ALA A 244 9.69 -22.47 34.41
N ARG A 245 8.46 -22.32 34.95
CA ARG A 245 8.03 -23.08 36.13
C ARG A 245 7.84 -24.56 35.78
N PRO A 246 8.29 -25.51 36.63
CA PRO A 246 8.29 -26.94 36.30
C PRO A 246 6.88 -27.53 36.12
N GLU A 247 5.86 -26.95 36.75
CA GLU A 247 4.46 -27.34 36.58
C GLU A 247 3.94 -26.95 35.18
N CYS A 248 4.24 -25.72 34.75
CA CYS A 248 3.82 -25.16 33.47
C CYS A 248 4.62 -25.71 32.28
N ALA A 249 5.91 -26.02 32.49
CA ALA A 249 6.79 -26.60 31.47
C ALA A 249 6.26 -27.94 30.93
N LYS A 250 5.50 -28.70 31.73
CA LYS A 250 4.91 -29.98 31.33
C LYS A 250 3.62 -29.81 30.51
N LEU A 251 2.98 -28.65 30.56
CA LEU A 251 1.71 -28.38 29.86
C LEU A 251 1.95 -28.07 28.38
N PRO A 252 0.97 -28.29 27.48
CA PRO A 252 1.19 -28.04 26.06
C PRO A 252 1.27 -26.54 25.72
N SER A 253 0.54 -25.69 26.42
CA SER A 253 0.49 -24.24 26.19
C SER A 253 0.61 -23.48 27.52
N VAL A 254 1.09 -22.23 27.48
CA VAL A 254 1.06 -21.32 28.64
C VAL A 254 -0.37 -20.97 29.06
N GLU A 255 -1.34 -21.14 28.16
CA GLU A 255 -2.77 -20.91 28.43
C GLU A 255 -3.33 -21.85 29.50
N ASP A 256 -2.74 -23.04 29.62
CA ASP A 256 -3.15 -24.05 30.62
C ASP A 256 -2.47 -23.82 31.99
N CYS A 257 -1.51 -22.89 32.08
CA CYS A 257 -0.71 -22.71 33.27
C CYS A 257 -1.45 -21.94 34.36
N PRO A 258 -1.26 -22.32 35.65
CA PRO A 258 -1.94 -21.65 36.75
C PRO A 258 -1.51 -20.19 36.85
N GLY A 259 -2.49 -19.28 36.81
CA GLY A 259 -2.27 -17.83 36.86
C GLY A 259 -2.09 -17.15 35.50
N TYR A 260 -2.21 -17.89 34.38
CA TYR A 260 -2.29 -17.27 33.06
C TYR A 260 -3.53 -16.35 32.98
N LYS A 261 -3.32 -15.13 32.50
CA LYS A 261 -4.37 -14.17 32.21
C LYS A 261 -4.13 -13.60 30.82
N GLU A 262 -5.11 -13.73 29.96
CA GLU A 262 -5.08 -13.13 28.63
C GLU A 262 -5.11 -11.60 28.76
N VAL A 263 -4.15 -10.93 28.11
CA VAL A 263 -4.06 -9.47 28.09
C VAL A 263 -4.07 -9.03 26.62
N PRO A 264 -5.25 -8.75 26.04
CA PRO A 264 -5.34 -8.25 24.67
C PRO A 264 -4.75 -6.83 24.57
N PRO A 265 -4.08 -6.48 23.45
CA PRO A 265 -3.84 -7.31 22.26
C PRO A 265 -2.57 -8.18 22.32
N TYR A 266 -1.76 -8.09 23.38
CA TYR A 266 -0.39 -8.63 23.42
C TYR A 266 -0.32 -10.15 23.39
N THR A 267 -1.02 -10.83 24.33
CA THR A 267 -0.92 -12.29 24.46
C THR A 267 -1.51 -13.00 23.24
N GLY A 268 -2.61 -12.48 22.69
CA GLY A 268 -3.21 -12.97 21.46
C GLY A 268 -2.28 -12.78 20.25
N PHE A 269 -1.59 -11.64 20.16
CA PHE A 269 -0.64 -11.40 19.08
C PHE A 269 0.59 -12.32 19.15
N LEU A 270 1.16 -12.55 20.34
CA LEU A 270 2.26 -13.52 20.51
C LEU A 270 1.86 -14.93 20.08
N ARG A 271 0.62 -15.35 20.38
CA ARG A 271 0.06 -16.61 19.89
C ARG A 271 -0.02 -16.66 18.37
N VAL A 272 -0.47 -15.57 17.73
CA VAL A 272 -0.51 -15.47 16.27
C VAL A 272 0.90 -15.52 15.67
N LEU A 273 1.88 -14.83 16.26
CA LEU A 273 3.27 -14.88 15.80
C LEU A 273 3.81 -16.32 15.80
N GLU A 274 3.72 -17.00 16.95
CA GLU A 274 4.21 -18.38 17.10
C GLU A 274 3.50 -19.34 16.13
N THR A 275 2.17 -19.24 16.03
CA THR A 275 1.38 -20.18 15.23
C THR A 275 1.50 -19.96 13.73
N ARG A 276 1.56 -18.69 13.27
CA ARG A 276 1.67 -18.31 11.84
C ARG A 276 3.10 -18.42 11.33
N TYR A 277 4.09 -17.91 12.06
CA TYR A 277 5.49 -17.87 11.61
C TYR A 277 6.34 -19.04 12.10
N LYS A 278 5.81 -19.94 12.94
CA LYS A 278 6.55 -21.13 13.41
C LYS A 278 7.88 -20.73 14.05
N CYS A 279 7.80 -19.80 14.98
CA CYS A 279 8.92 -19.17 15.67
C CYS A 279 8.78 -19.32 17.20
N SER A 280 9.85 -19.10 17.96
CA SER A 280 9.82 -19.07 19.42
C SER A 280 10.63 -17.89 19.97
N GLY A 281 10.21 -17.40 21.14
CA GLY A 281 10.83 -16.25 21.78
C GLY A 281 10.50 -14.93 21.10
N PHE A 282 10.54 -13.84 21.86
CA PHE A 282 10.41 -12.48 21.34
C PHE A 282 11.49 -11.59 21.95
N CYS A 283 12.30 -10.95 21.09
CA CYS A 283 13.49 -10.18 21.45
C CYS A 283 14.59 -11.02 22.14
N TYR A 284 14.77 -12.28 21.73
CA TYR A 284 15.78 -13.17 22.32
C TYR A 284 17.17 -12.95 21.68
N GLY A 285 18.23 -13.04 22.47
CA GLY A 285 19.62 -12.98 21.97
C GLY A 285 20.21 -11.57 21.85
N MET A 286 19.50 -10.52 22.22
CA MET A 286 20.19 -9.28 22.59
C MET A 286 20.93 -9.55 23.90
N PRO A 287 22.23 -9.23 23.99
CA PRO A 287 22.93 -9.33 25.26
C PRO A 287 22.10 -8.53 26.24
N ALA A 288 21.56 -9.22 27.26
CA ALA A 288 20.95 -8.52 28.37
C ALA A 288 22.02 -7.53 28.79
N VAL A 289 21.77 -6.23 28.54
CA VAL A 289 22.62 -5.18 29.08
C VAL A 289 22.55 -5.48 30.55
N SER A 290 23.61 -6.12 31.06
CA SER A 290 23.68 -6.58 32.44
C SER A 290 23.30 -5.35 33.21
N SER A 291 22.11 -5.38 33.82
CA SER A 291 21.64 -4.25 34.60
C SER A 291 22.82 -3.94 35.50
N PRO A 292 23.44 -2.75 35.42
CA PRO A 292 24.68 -2.50 36.13
C PRO A 292 24.43 -2.96 37.54
N ASP A 293 25.15 -4.02 37.94
CA ASP A 293 24.92 -4.67 39.22
C ASP A 293 24.77 -3.55 40.23
N PRO A 294 23.68 -3.51 41.02
CA PRO A 294 23.58 -2.52 42.08
C PRO A 294 24.79 -2.79 42.97
N PHE A 295 25.88 -2.07 42.69
CA PHE A 295 27.17 -2.32 43.27
C PHE A 295 26.94 -2.16 44.74
N VAL A 296 27.08 -3.29 45.40
CA VAL A 296 26.95 -3.50 46.82
C VAL A 296 28.02 -2.61 47.46
N ASN A 297 27.73 -1.33 47.64
CA ASN A 297 28.33 -0.51 48.68
C ASN A 297 27.58 -0.82 49.99
N ALA A 298 27.61 -2.09 50.39
CA ALA A 298 27.27 -2.54 51.73
C ALA A 298 28.55 -2.81 52.50
N THR A 299 29.43 -1.81 52.59
CA THR A 299 30.52 -1.79 53.57
C THR A 299 30.69 -0.36 54.06
N ASN A 300 30.40 -0.14 55.35
CA ASN A 300 30.70 1.03 56.19
C ASN A 300 29.55 2.01 56.49
N ALA A 301 28.40 1.52 56.94
CA ALA A 301 27.42 2.34 57.68
C ALA A 301 27.08 1.68 59.03
N THR A 302 28.09 1.49 59.87
CA THR A 302 27.94 1.19 61.29
C THR A 302 28.80 2.17 62.10
N ALA A 303 28.31 3.40 62.29
CA ALA A 303 28.70 4.25 63.42
C ALA A 303 27.76 5.47 63.54
N ASN A 304 27.12 5.55 64.71
CA ASN A 304 26.50 6.72 65.35
C ASN A 304 25.17 7.22 64.75
N ALA A 305 24.01 6.80 65.27
CA ALA A 305 23.45 7.16 66.58
C ALA A 305 23.13 8.66 66.75
N THR A 306 21.81 8.94 66.72
CA THR A 306 21.09 9.76 67.72
C THR A 306 21.30 11.28 67.74
N VAL A 307 20.40 12.06 67.12
CA VAL A 307 19.86 13.30 67.73
C VAL A 307 18.39 13.50 67.30
N ASN A 308 17.54 13.66 68.30
CA ASN A 308 16.10 13.99 68.25
C ASN A 308 15.82 15.37 67.61
N GLY A 309 14.57 15.58 67.13
CA GLY A 309 13.93 16.90 67.25
C GLY A 309 13.09 17.41 66.06
N THR A 310 11.81 17.06 66.07
CA THR A 310 10.62 17.90 65.73
C THR A 310 10.82 19.35 65.24
N VAL A 311 10.27 19.68 64.06
CA VAL A 311 9.45 20.90 63.73
C VAL A 311 8.61 20.55 62.47
N LEU A 312 7.30 20.29 62.56
CA LEU A 312 6.17 21.21 62.34
C LEU A 312 6.08 21.84 60.93
N ALA A 313 5.00 21.45 60.22
CA ALA A 313 4.12 22.24 59.37
C ALA A 313 4.70 23.20 58.30
N ALA A 314 4.42 22.88 57.03
CA ALA A 314 3.96 23.88 56.05
C ALA A 314 3.16 23.20 54.94
N ALA A 315 1.88 23.54 54.88
CA ALA A 315 0.97 23.24 53.79
C ALA A 315 1.14 24.24 52.64
N GLY A 316 0.86 23.79 51.41
CA GLY A 316 0.28 24.61 50.35
C GLY A 316 1.22 25.37 49.42
N ALA A 317 1.30 24.90 48.16
CA ALA A 317 1.31 25.70 46.91
C ALA A 317 1.50 24.72 45.73
N HIS A 318 0.45 24.32 45.03
CA HIS A 318 0.06 24.88 43.72
C HIS A 318 1.24 25.31 42.83
N GLN A 319 1.58 24.45 41.86
CA GLN A 319 2.14 24.89 40.58
C GLN A 319 1.41 24.16 39.44
N ASP A 320 0.40 24.85 38.94
CA ASP A 320 -0.22 24.62 37.64
C ASP A 320 0.82 24.89 36.54
N ALA A 321 1.46 23.83 36.03
CA ALA A 321 2.29 23.90 34.83
C ALA A 321 1.36 23.92 33.59
N ALA A 322 1.08 25.13 33.13
CA ALA A 322 0.33 25.41 31.93
C ALA A 322 0.92 24.72 30.68
N ALA A 323 0.04 24.02 29.97
CA ALA A 323 0.27 23.47 28.65
C ALA A 323 0.57 24.60 27.64
N GLN A 324 1.77 24.58 27.05
CA GLN A 324 2.13 25.40 25.90
C GLN A 324 1.80 24.68 24.57
N PRO A 325 1.27 25.38 23.55
CA PRO A 325 0.79 24.76 22.31
C PRO A 325 1.95 24.47 21.35
N ARG A 326 2.21 23.18 21.11
CA ARG A 326 3.26 22.68 20.20
C ARG A 326 2.92 22.74 18.69
N HIS A 327 1.89 23.48 18.27
CA HIS A 327 1.45 23.50 16.87
C HIS A 327 2.04 24.62 15.99
N ALA A 328 2.77 25.59 16.55
CA ALA A 328 3.33 26.69 15.77
C ALA A 328 4.75 26.41 15.19
N MET A 329 5.47 25.42 15.70
CA MET A 329 6.84 25.13 15.25
C MET A 329 6.91 24.20 14.02
N LEU A 330 5.89 23.36 13.81
CA LEU A 330 5.90 22.38 12.72
C LEU A 330 5.64 23.01 11.34
N ALA A 331 4.80 24.05 11.26
CA ALA A 331 4.55 24.77 10.02
C ALA A 331 5.76 25.59 9.53
N THR A 332 6.60 26.06 10.46
CA THR A 332 7.78 26.86 10.14
C THR A 332 8.99 25.97 9.76
N ALA A 333 9.08 24.76 10.33
CA ALA A 333 10.09 23.77 9.96
C ALA A 333 9.84 23.15 8.58
N LEU A 334 8.57 22.85 8.23
CA LEU A 334 8.22 22.29 6.92
C LEU A 334 8.45 23.27 5.75
N LYS A 335 8.30 24.58 6.00
CA LYS A 335 8.58 25.63 5.01
C LYS A 335 10.07 25.83 4.76
N ARG A 336 10.94 25.59 5.76
CA ARG A 336 12.41 25.65 5.62
C ARG A 336 13.00 24.36 5.03
N ALA A 337 12.41 23.20 5.28
CA ALA A 337 12.85 21.93 4.70
C ALA A 337 12.59 21.83 3.18
N MET A 338 11.54 22.50 2.66
CA MET A 338 11.25 22.49 1.22
C MET A 338 12.02 23.53 0.40
N SER A 339 12.60 24.57 1.02
CA SER A 339 13.45 25.54 0.31
C SER A 339 14.94 25.16 0.25
N ALA A 340 15.38 24.21 1.09
CA ALA A 340 16.78 23.77 1.18
C ALA A 340 17.11 22.50 0.35
N ARG A 341 16.15 21.96 -0.42
CA ARG A 341 16.32 20.72 -1.21
C ARG A 341 16.46 20.93 -2.73
N ARG A 342 16.75 22.16 -3.17
CA ARG A 342 17.27 22.41 -4.53
C ARG A 342 18.79 22.45 -4.45
N SER A 343 19.46 21.64 -5.28
CA SER A 343 20.93 21.42 -5.43
C SER A 343 21.60 20.61 -4.30
N PRO A 344 21.81 19.27 -4.50
CA PRO A 344 22.93 18.79 -5.33
C PRO A 344 22.63 17.51 -6.15
N LEU A 345 21.40 17.29 -6.63
CA LEU A 345 21.06 16.13 -7.48
C LEU A 345 21.32 16.36 -8.99
N GLN A 346 21.80 17.55 -9.37
CA GLN A 346 22.04 17.92 -10.77
C GLN A 346 23.47 17.60 -11.27
N ARG A 347 24.30 16.93 -10.45
CA ARG A 347 25.69 16.57 -10.81
C ARG A 347 25.92 15.06 -11.03
N LEU A 348 24.88 14.24 -10.92
CA LEU A 348 24.94 12.80 -11.21
C LEU A 348 24.26 12.41 -12.54
N GLU A 349 23.67 13.37 -13.26
CA GLU A 349 22.93 13.11 -14.51
C GLU A 349 23.76 13.40 -15.78
N SER A 350 25.09 13.59 -15.67
CA SER A 350 25.98 13.79 -16.82
C SER A 350 26.96 12.64 -17.09
N ARG A 351 26.76 11.46 -16.49
CA ARG A 351 27.53 10.27 -16.83
C ARG A 351 26.61 9.14 -17.30
N GLY A 352 26.47 9.07 -18.62
CA GLY A 352 26.37 7.82 -19.37
C GLY A 352 25.10 7.01 -19.17
N ALA A 353 24.12 7.25 -20.03
CA ALA A 353 23.24 6.20 -20.50
C ALA A 353 24.10 5.18 -21.28
N GLY A 354 24.52 4.12 -20.59
CA GLY A 354 25.10 2.92 -21.16
C GLY A 354 24.25 1.74 -20.74
N GLU A 355 23.73 1.02 -21.73
CA GLU A 355 23.16 -0.33 -21.65
C GLU A 355 23.72 -1.15 -20.48
N LEU A 356 22.85 -1.55 -19.54
CA LEU A 356 23.20 -2.53 -18.52
C LEU A 356 22.38 -3.79 -18.77
N SER A 357 23.07 -4.67 -19.49
CA SER A 357 22.77 -6.07 -19.78
C SER A 357 22.49 -6.88 -18.51
N VAL A 358 21.63 -7.87 -18.67
CA VAL A 358 21.07 -8.82 -17.69
C VAL A 358 22.10 -9.91 -17.33
N GLU A 359 23.38 -9.56 -17.13
CA GLU A 359 24.46 -10.56 -17.06
C GLU A 359 25.41 -10.35 -15.86
N HIS A 360 24.87 -10.10 -14.67
CA HIS A 360 25.69 -10.02 -13.46
C HIS A 360 25.12 -10.74 -12.23
N ARG A 361 24.18 -11.69 -12.44
CA ARG A 361 23.56 -12.45 -11.35
C ARG A 361 24.22 -13.82 -11.08
N ASP A 362 25.21 -14.22 -11.87
CA ASP A 362 25.87 -15.54 -11.75
C ASP A 362 27.28 -15.52 -11.10
N ALA A 363 27.79 -14.35 -10.69
CA ALA A 363 29.13 -14.25 -10.11
C ALA A 363 29.19 -14.42 -8.58
N VAL A 364 28.05 -14.44 -7.88
CA VAL A 364 28.01 -14.50 -6.40
C VAL A 364 27.84 -15.93 -5.85
N LEU A 365 27.53 -16.92 -6.69
CA LEU A 365 27.32 -18.32 -6.26
C LEU A 365 28.57 -19.22 -6.42
N ARG A 366 29.77 -18.66 -6.60
CA ARG A 366 30.98 -19.45 -6.90
C ARG A 366 32.12 -19.36 -5.86
N GLU A 367 31.91 -18.67 -4.75
CA GLU A 367 32.92 -18.52 -3.67
C GLU A 367 32.67 -19.41 -2.44
N GLU A 368 31.58 -20.19 -2.36
CA GLU A 368 31.32 -21.12 -1.23
C GLU A 368 31.98 -22.51 -1.37
N GLY A 369 32.98 -22.64 -2.26
CA GLY A 369 33.53 -23.94 -2.65
C GLY A 369 35.01 -24.14 -2.40
N ARG A 370 35.59 -23.68 -1.27
CA ARG A 370 36.98 -24.04 -0.91
C ARG A 370 37.35 -23.82 0.56
N ALA A 371 36.80 -24.61 1.47
CA ALA A 371 37.36 -24.76 2.82
C ALA A 371 36.99 -26.12 3.43
N GLU A 372 37.52 -27.22 2.88
CA GLU A 372 37.47 -28.52 3.54
C GLU A 372 38.72 -29.34 3.21
N SER A 373 39.73 -29.23 4.07
CA SER A 373 40.74 -30.26 4.36
C SER A 373 41.75 -29.71 5.37
N GLN A 374 41.60 -30.08 6.65
CA GLN A 374 42.74 -30.61 7.41
C GLN A 374 42.33 -31.26 8.74
N GLU A 375 42.48 -32.58 8.74
CA GLU A 375 43.09 -33.48 9.72
C GLU A 375 42.72 -33.47 11.21
N ALA A 376 42.52 -34.70 11.66
CA ALA A 376 42.35 -35.18 13.01
C ALA A 376 43.57 -34.91 13.90
N GLY A 377 43.29 -34.54 15.16
CA GLY A 377 44.23 -34.59 16.27
C GLY A 377 43.46 -34.83 17.56
N GLU A 378 43.61 -36.03 18.12
CA GLU A 378 43.15 -36.40 19.47
C GLU A 378 43.92 -35.59 20.53
N GLY A 379 43.21 -35.03 21.50
CA GLY A 379 43.81 -34.31 22.64
C GLY A 379 42.79 -33.97 23.72
N LEU A 380 42.99 -34.59 24.89
CA LEU A 380 42.28 -34.44 26.16
C LEU A 380 41.90 -32.99 26.56
N SER A 381 40.72 -32.85 27.16
CA SER A 381 40.14 -31.64 27.75
C SER A 381 41.04 -30.95 28.80
N PRO A 382 40.83 -29.63 29.01
CA PRO A 382 40.06 -29.24 30.18
C PRO A 382 38.99 -28.18 29.89
N ALA A 383 37.89 -28.28 30.64
CA ALA A 383 36.80 -27.32 30.72
C ALA A 383 37.29 -25.92 31.13
N LEU A 384 36.51 -24.90 30.75
CA LEU A 384 36.74 -23.44 30.92
C LEU A 384 37.50 -22.75 29.78
N ASP A 385 36.96 -22.83 28.56
CA ASP A 385 36.98 -21.69 27.63
C ASP A 385 35.97 -21.94 26.50
N MET A 386 34.67 -21.95 26.85
CA MET A 386 33.63 -21.66 25.85
C MET A 386 33.51 -20.13 25.76
N ALA A 387 34.52 -19.52 25.15
CA ALA A 387 34.25 -18.32 24.37
C ALA A 387 33.31 -18.79 23.24
N SER A 388 32.00 -18.61 23.46
CA SER A 388 30.95 -18.92 22.50
C SER A 388 31.40 -18.47 21.13
N ALA A 389 31.56 -19.42 20.21
CA ALA A 389 31.75 -19.09 18.81
C ALA A 389 30.65 -18.10 18.42
N PRO A 390 30.97 -16.89 17.95
CA PRO A 390 29.96 -15.90 17.59
C PRO A 390 29.06 -16.51 16.51
N GLY A 391 27.85 -16.90 16.90
CA GLY A 391 26.89 -17.61 16.04
C GLY A 391 26.24 -18.85 16.68
N LEU A 392 26.79 -19.43 17.75
CA LEU A 392 26.14 -20.50 18.50
C LEU A 392 25.36 -19.92 19.70
N ILE A 393 24.15 -19.45 19.42
CA ILE A 393 23.22 -19.06 20.48
C ILE A 393 22.77 -20.36 21.16
N ASP A 394 23.23 -20.62 22.39
CA ASP A 394 23.11 -21.88 23.15
C ASP A 394 21.67 -22.25 23.62
N GLY A 395 20.66 -21.91 22.81
CA GLY A 395 19.30 -22.40 22.94
C GLY A 395 18.27 -21.34 22.58
N TYR A 396 17.34 -21.67 21.69
CA TYR A 396 16.12 -20.86 21.55
C TYR A 396 15.22 -21.09 22.77
N PRO A 397 14.51 -20.06 23.26
CA PRO A 397 13.53 -20.26 24.31
C PRO A 397 12.44 -21.23 23.83
N PRO A 398 11.85 -22.03 24.73
CA PRO A 398 10.76 -22.92 24.37
C PRO A 398 9.55 -22.11 23.90
N THR A 399 8.78 -22.68 22.98
CA THR A 399 7.50 -22.07 22.56
C THR A 399 6.52 -21.90 23.73
N LEU A 400 5.74 -20.83 23.64
CA LEU A 400 4.78 -20.43 24.66
C LEU A 400 3.44 -21.15 24.46
N PHE A 401 2.92 -21.18 23.22
CA PHE A 401 1.56 -21.65 22.93
C PHE A 401 1.51 -23.05 22.33
N SER A 402 2.68 -23.67 22.14
CA SER A 402 2.84 -25.02 21.59
C SER A 402 4.01 -25.75 22.23
N ARG A 403 4.17 -27.04 21.89
CA ARG A 403 5.33 -27.87 22.26
C ARG A 403 6.38 -27.96 21.15
N ALA A 404 6.24 -27.19 20.08
CA ALA A 404 7.15 -27.26 18.95
C ALA A 404 8.43 -26.49 19.26
N ASN A 405 9.61 -27.09 19.15
CA ASN A 405 10.86 -26.36 19.40
C ASN A 405 11.35 -25.64 18.14
N TYR A 406 10.71 -24.53 17.79
CA TYR A 406 11.11 -23.73 16.64
C TYR A 406 12.47 -23.06 16.91
N LYS A 407 13.40 -23.13 15.94
CA LYS A 407 14.75 -22.54 16.04
C LYS A 407 14.85 -21.21 15.29
N VAL A 408 13.81 -20.39 15.42
CA VAL A 408 13.64 -19.15 14.68
C VAL A 408 12.97 -18.16 15.61
N SER A 409 13.53 -16.96 15.73
CA SER A 409 12.98 -15.95 16.64
C SER A 409 11.75 -15.25 16.06
N CYS A 410 10.75 -14.95 16.89
CA CYS A 410 9.51 -14.34 16.40
C CYS A 410 9.68 -12.88 16.00
N GLU A 411 10.56 -12.11 16.65
CA GLU A 411 10.85 -10.73 16.25
C GLU A 411 11.53 -10.69 14.88
N GLY A 412 12.44 -11.63 14.60
CA GLY A 412 13.12 -11.73 13.30
C GLY A 412 12.16 -12.09 12.16
N GLN A 413 11.22 -13.01 12.40
CA GLN A 413 10.19 -13.35 11.40
C GLN A 413 9.17 -12.23 11.21
N ALA A 414 8.72 -11.60 12.29
CA ALA A 414 7.83 -10.44 12.22
C ALA A 414 8.50 -9.28 11.45
N ALA A 415 9.76 -8.97 11.74
CA ALA A 415 10.53 -7.95 11.03
C ALA A 415 10.61 -8.25 9.52
N ARG A 416 10.93 -9.48 9.15
CA ARG A 416 10.98 -9.91 7.74
C ARG A 416 9.63 -9.80 7.05
N ALA A 417 8.56 -10.28 7.69
CA ALA A 417 7.20 -10.17 7.13
C ALA A 417 6.84 -8.70 6.90
N LEU A 418 7.15 -7.83 7.86
CA LEU A 418 6.92 -6.38 7.75
C LEU A 418 7.69 -5.77 6.58
N THR A 419 8.98 -6.08 6.45
CA THR A 419 9.83 -5.58 5.36
C THR A 419 9.35 -6.07 4.00
N TYR A 420 9.19 -7.38 3.82
CA TYR A 420 8.83 -7.92 2.51
C TYR A 420 7.42 -7.56 2.09
N GLU A 421 6.46 -7.49 2.99
CA GLU A 421 5.08 -7.17 2.59
C GLU A 421 4.84 -5.67 2.52
N ALA A 422 5.14 -4.91 3.57
CA ALA A 422 4.80 -3.49 3.61
C ALA A 422 5.74 -2.62 2.78
N GLN A 423 7.05 -2.92 2.75
CA GLN A 423 7.99 -2.15 1.95
C GLN A 423 7.83 -2.41 0.45
N ASP A 424 7.55 -3.66 0.05
CA ASP A 424 7.28 -3.96 -1.35
C ASP A 424 5.98 -3.30 -1.81
N VAL A 425 4.91 -3.34 -1.01
CA VAL A 425 3.68 -2.61 -1.32
C VAL A 425 3.94 -1.10 -1.43
N ALA A 426 4.68 -0.50 -0.50
CA ALA A 426 5.02 0.92 -0.58
C ALA A 426 5.82 1.26 -1.85
N ARG A 427 6.75 0.38 -2.25
CA ARG A 427 7.55 0.54 -3.47
C ARG A 427 6.70 0.41 -4.73
N VAL A 428 5.81 -0.58 -4.79
CA VAL A 428 4.88 -0.79 -5.92
C VAL A 428 3.97 0.43 -6.07
N LEU A 429 3.35 0.91 -4.99
CA LEU A 429 2.52 2.12 -5.00
C LEU A 429 3.28 3.36 -5.46
N TYR A 430 4.54 3.49 -5.04
CA TYR A 430 5.39 4.59 -5.47
C TYR A 430 5.66 4.54 -6.98
N ILE A 431 6.03 3.38 -7.51
CA ILE A 431 6.31 3.20 -8.95
C ILE A 431 5.04 3.37 -9.77
N GLU A 432 3.92 2.83 -9.32
CA GLU A 432 2.62 2.98 -9.98
C GLU A 432 2.16 4.44 -10.01
N GLY A 433 2.23 5.14 -8.87
CA GLY A 433 1.91 6.56 -8.79
C GLY A 433 2.80 7.41 -9.70
N LEU A 434 4.10 7.10 -9.75
CA LEU A 434 5.05 7.75 -10.65
C LEU A 434 4.74 7.47 -12.13
N ALA A 435 4.40 6.23 -12.48
CA ALA A 435 4.02 5.84 -13.84
C ALA A 435 2.73 6.55 -14.29
N LEU A 436 1.73 6.68 -13.41
CA LEU A 436 0.51 7.44 -13.69
C LEU A 436 0.81 8.92 -13.94
N LEU A 437 1.68 9.54 -13.16
CA LEU A 437 2.09 10.93 -13.41
C LEU A 437 2.89 11.08 -14.70
N PHE A 438 3.84 10.17 -14.95
CA PHE A 438 4.68 10.24 -16.15
C PHE A 438 3.85 10.08 -17.42
N THR A 439 2.94 9.10 -17.44
CA THR A 439 2.03 8.88 -18.58
C THR A 439 1.10 10.07 -18.78
N THR A 440 0.63 10.73 -17.71
CA THR A 440 -0.24 11.90 -17.87
C THR A 440 0.49 13.12 -18.44
N VAL A 441 1.73 13.34 -18.02
CA VAL A 441 2.60 14.38 -18.59
C VAL A 441 2.93 14.07 -20.04
N ALA A 442 3.31 12.82 -20.37
CA ALA A 442 3.65 12.41 -21.72
C ALA A 442 2.48 12.60 -22.70
N ILE A 443 1.27 12.17 -22.34
CA ILE A 443 0.05 12.38 -23.15
C ILE A 443 -0.23 13.87 -23.35
N SER A 444 0.02 14.70 -22.33
CA SER A 444 -0.15 16.15 -22.43
C SER A 444 0.86 16.79 -23.38
N MET A 445 2.12 16.34 -23.34
CA MET A 445 3.18 16.79 -24.25
C MET A 445 2.89 16.41 -25.70
N VAL A 446 2.45 15.17 -25.95
CA VAL A 446 2.05 14.72 -27.29
C VAL A 446 0.90 15.56 -27.84
N LYS A 447 -0.08 15.93 -27.00
CA LYS A 447 -1.15 16.85 -27.41
C LYS A 447 -0.63 18.24 -27.74
N LEU A 448 0.28 18.79 -26.94
CA LEU A 448 0.89 20.10 -27.22
C LEU A 448 1.70 20.09 -28.53
N ALA A 449 2.44 19.02 -28.80
CA ALA A 449 3.17 18.86 -30.05
C ALA A 449 2.24 18.85 -31.28
N GLY A 450 1.11 18.14 -31.19
CA GLY A 450 0.11 18.13 -32.27
C GLY A 450 -0.49 19.51 -32.57
N PHE A 451 -0.61 20.39 -31.57
CA PHE A 451 -1.05 21.78 -31.80
C PHE A 451 0.02 22.62 -32.49
N CYS A 452 1.31 22.36 -32.23
CA CYS A 452 2.42 23.06 -32.90
C CYS A 452 2.52 22.68 -34.39
N ASP A 453 2.30 21.42 -34.74
CA ASP A 453 2.35 20.99 -36.15
C ASP A 453 1.22 21.64 -36.95
N VAL A 454 0.00 21.70 -36.42
CA VAL A 454 -1.13 22.33 -37.13
C VAL A 454 -0.89 23.82 -37.37
N ALA A 455 -0.29 24.55 -36.41
CA ALA A 455 0.08 25.95 -36.60
C ALA A 455 1.18 26.13 -37.66
N THR A 456 2.12 25.18 -37.71
CA THR A 456 3.24 25.21 -38.68
C THR A 456 2.75 24.87 -40.09
N TYR A 457 1.92 23.84 -40.27
CA TYR A 457 1.32 23.53 -41.57
C TYR A 457 0.32 24.60 -42.04
N GLY A 458 -0.45 25.20 -41.13
CA GLY A 458 -1.39 26.27 -41.46
C GLY A 458 -0.70 27.53 -41.98
N SER A 459 0.45 27.91 -41.42
CA SER A 459 1.23 29.07 -41.89
C SER A 459 1.88 28.83 -43.26
N ILE A 460 2.33 27.60 -43.54
CA ILE A 460 2.89 27.23 -44.84
C ILE A 460 1.82 27.19 -45.94
N LEU A 461 0.65 26.58 -45.66
CA LEU A 461 -0.46 26.56 -46.64
C LEU A 461 -1.08 27.94 -46.85
N GLY A 462 -1.19 28.75 -45.80
CA GLY A 462 -1.67 30.14 -45.92
C GLY A 462 -0.79 30.96 -46.86
N SER A 463 0.54 30.82 -46.76
CA SER A 463 1.48 31.47 -47.67
C SER A 463 1.33 31.03 -49.13
N GLN A 464 1.05 29.75 -49.38
CA GLN A 464 0.90 29.22 -50.75
C GLN A 464 -0.40 29.70 -51.41
N ILE A 465 -1.51 29.73 -50.66
CA ILE A 465 -2.80 30.20 -51.19
C ILE A 465 -2.74 31.70 -51.49
N SER A 466 -2.10 32.53 -50.65
CA SER A 466 -1.91 33.95 -50.95
C SER A 466 -1.08 34.19 -52.22
N GLN A 467 -0.10 33.34 -52.53
CA GLN A 467 0.63 33.44 -53.81
C GLN A 467 -0.20 33.01 -55.02
N LEU A 468 -1.03 31.96 -54.91
CA LEU A 468 -1.92 31.57 -56.01
C LEU A 468 -3.00 32.63 -56.27
N THR A 469 -3.58 33.25 -55.24
CA THR A 469 -4.62 34.28 -55.43
C THR A 469 -4.08 35.61 -55.97
N ALA A 470 -2.78 35.88 -55.85
CA ALA A 470 -2.17 37.08 -56.43
C ALA A 470 -1.89 36.93 -57.95
N SER A 471 -1.84 35.70 -58.47
CA SER A 471 -1.48 35.45 -59.87
C SER A 471 -2.67 35.51 -60.85
N ASP A 472 -3.91 35.45 -60.37
CA ASP A 472 -5.15 35.48 -61.18
C ASP A 472 -5.92 36.79 -61.02
N ALA A 473 -5.23 37.93 -60.95
CA ALA A 473 -5.87 39.21 -61.17
C ALA A 473 -6.27 39.32 -62.65
N PRO A 474 -7.57 39.39 -63.01
CA PRO A 474 -8.00 39.42 -64.39
C PRO A 474 -7.46 40.69 -65.07
N GLN A 475 -6.60 40.50 -66.08
CA GLN A 475 -6.23 41.57 -66.99
C GLN A 475 -7.51 42.00 -67.72
N GLY A 476 -7.95 43.23 -67.45
CA GLY A 476 -9.13 43.83 -68.07
C GLY A 476 -9.06 43.78 -69.60
N PRO A 477 -10.23 43.79 -70.27
CA PRO A 477 -10.31 43.69 -71.72
C PRO A 477 -9.55 44.84 -72.38
N LYS A 478 -8.55 44.49 -73.20
CA LYS A 478 -7.85 45.45 -74.06
C LYS A 478 -8.82 45.88 -75.17
N GLU A 479 -9.32 47.11 -75.10
CA GLU A 479 -10.00 47.76 -76.22
C GLU A 479 -9.05 47.85 -77.41
N VAL A 480 -9.44 47.22 -78.53
CA VAL A 480 -8.79 47.37 -79.83
C VAL A 480 -9.51 48.50 -80.55
N ILE A 481 -8.87 49.66 -80.59
CA ILE A 481 -9.31 50.81 -81.40
C ILE A 481 -8.73 50.59 -82.80
N LEU A 482 -9.62 50.55 -83.79
CA LEU A 482 -9.35 50.37 -85.22
C LEU A 482 -9.45 51.71 -85.95
#